data_AF-A0A934CR35-F1
#
_entry.id   AF-A0A934CR35-F1
#
_cell.length_a   1.000
_cell.length_b   1.000
_cell.length_c   1.000
_cell.angle_alpha   90.00
_cell.angle_beta   90.00
_cell.angle_gamma   90.00
#
_symmetry.space_group_name_H-M   'P 1'
#
loop_
_entity.id
_entity.type
_entity.pdbx_description
1 polymer ?
#
loop_
_entity_poly.entity_id
_entity_poly.type
_entity_poly.pdbx_seq_one_letter_code
_entity_poly.pdbx_strand_id
1 'polypeptide(L)'
;MSNFKSLEIWTAQTICDVGILLSIISFLLHIGRPYFDRIISHFTLRVAADLWWIVYIILRDGTLFVSVLFGFLNLNLDLMADVKIGLPFVPLGTVALAAALSIKIFRNTEDINKSFRISTYLVMLGAFLNTIGYVLVMEAPGDEYAIAKTTFWETMRSWRSNSNPELATITFYVAFVLLLSIVTIAALKAMCIYRKVEKEKVL
;
A
#
# COMPACT_ATOMS: atom_id res chain seq x y z
N MET A 1 -7.60 -29.46 -9.87
CA MET A 1 -6.48 -28.82 -9.16
C MET A 1 -6.06 -29.73 -8.01
N SER A 2 -4.77 -29.93 -7.76
CA SER A 2 -4.33 -30.73 -6.60
C SER A 2 -4.60 -29.96 -5.30
N ASN A 3 -4.85 -30.66 -4.19
CA ASN A 3 -5.12 -30.03 -2.89
C ASN A 3 -4.00 -29.06 -2.46
N PHE A 4 -2.74 -29.38 -2.79
CA PHE A 4 -1.59 -28.53 -2.51
C PHE A 4 -1.62 -27.20 -3.26
N LYS A 5 -1.95 -27.21 -4.56
CA LYS A 5 -2.01 -25.98 -5.36
C LYS A 5 -3.18 -25.08 -4.93
N SER A 6 -4.31 -25.66 -4.53
CA SER A 6 -5.43 -24.90 -3.96
C SER A 6 -5.07 -24.21 -2.65
N LEU A 7 -4.29 -24.88 -1.78
CA LEU A 7 -3.83 -24.29 -0.53
C LEU A 7 -2.86 -23.13 -0.79
N GLU A 8 -1.92 -23.30 -1.71
CA GLU A 8 -0.99 -22.25 -2.14
C GLU A 8 -1.72 -20.98 -2.61
N ILE A 9 -2.68 -21.13 -3.52
CA ILE A 9 -3.48 -20.01 -4.06
C ILE A 9 -4.27 -19.34 -2.95
N TRP A 10 -4.90 -20.12 -2.07
CA TRP A 10 -5.67 -19.59 -0.94
C TRP A 10 -4.79 -18.78 0.03
N THR A 11 -3.61 -19.31 0.38
CA THR A 11 -2.67 -18.62 1.26
C THR A 11 -2.14 -17.35 0.60
N ALA A 12 -1.77 -17.40 -0.68
CA ALA A 12 -1.29 -16.23 -1.42
C ALA A 12 -2.36 -15.12 -1.50
N GLN A 13 -3.60 -15.48 -1.86
CA GLN A 13 -4.74 -14.55 -1.88
C GLN A 13 -4.95 -13.92 -0.50
N THR A 14 -4.97 -14.73 0.56
CA THR A 14 -5.19 -14.24 1.93
C THR A 14 -4.13 -13.23 2.35
N ILE A 15 -2.86 -13.47 2.03
CA ILE A 15 -1.78 -12.53 2.35
C ILE A 15 -1.95 -11.21 1.56
N CYS A 16 -2.33 -11.30 0.29
CA CYS A 16 -2.59 -10.13 -0.55
C CYS A 16 -3.76 -9.29 -0.01
N ASP A 17 -4.85 -9.96 0.41
CA ASP A 17 -6.03 -9.33 0.99
C ASP A 17 -5.72 -8.66 2.34
N VAL A 18 -4.88 -9.30 3.16
CA VAL A 18 -4.35 -8.69 4.40
C VAL A 18 -3.54 -7.43 4.08
N GLY A 19 -2.73 -7.44 3.02
CA GLY A 19 -1.99 -6.26 2.56
C GLY A 19 -2.92 -5.10 2.20
N ILE A 20 -4.04 -5.39 1.53
CA ILE A 20 -5.08 -4.41 1.21
C ILE A 20 -5.75 -3.87 2.48
N LEU A 21 -6.15 -4.74 3.41
CA LEU A 21 -6.74 -4.32 4.68
C LEU A 21 -5.80 -3.42 5.49
N LEU A 22 -4.53 -3.79 5.56
CA LEU A 22 -3.51 -3.00 6.25
C LEU A 22 -3.32 -1.62 5.61
N SER A 23 -3.52 -1.46 4.30
CA SER A 23 -3.49 -0.15 3.65
C SER A 23 -4.59 0.78 4.17
N ILE A 24 -5.79 0.24 4.39
CA ILE A 24 -6.94 0.97 4.93
C ILE A 24 -6.67 1.35 6.38
N ILE A 25 -6.19 0.40 7.19
CA ILE A 25 -5.81 0.67 8.59
C ILE A 25 -4.73 1.74 8.66
N SER A 26 -3.70 1.65 7.81
CA SER A 26 -2.65 2.65 7.75
C SER A 26 -3.19 4.03 7.41
N PHE A 27 -4.10 4.13 6.44
CA PHE A 27 -4.76 5.38 6.09
C PHE A 27 -5.53 6.00 7.27
N LEU A 28 -6.33 5.19 7.98
CA LEU A 28 -7.08 5.65 9.15
C LEU A 28 -6.14 6.17 10.25
N LEU A 29 -5.03 5.47 10.50
CA LEU A 29 -4.01 5.92 11.46
C LEU A 29 -3.32 7.22 11.05
N HIS A 30 -3.12 7.45 9.74
CA HIS A 30 -2.55 8.71 9.24
C HIS A 30 -3.51 9.89 9.44
N ILE A 31 -4.80 9.72 9.13
CA ILE A 31 -5.80 10.77 9.39
C ILE A 31 -5.98 11.00 10.89
N GLY A 32 -5.86 9.95 11.71
CA GLY A 32 -6.01 10.03 13.16
C GLY A 32 -4.93 10.85 13.88
N ARG A 33 -3.84 11.25 13.22
CA ARG A 33 -2.71 11.96 13.87
C ARG A 33 -3.13 13.13 14.78
N PRO A 34 -3.93 14.12 14.34
CA PRO A 34 -4.30 15.25 15.18
C PRO A 34 -5.14 14.86 16.40
N TYR A 35 -5.87 13.74 16.30
CA TYR A 35 -6.65 13.20 17.41
C TYR A 35 -5.75 12.57 18.47
N PHE A 36 -4.71 11.83 18.06
CA PHE A 36 -3.70 11.30 18.98
C PHE A 36 -2.93 12.41 19.70
N ASP A 37 -2.56 13.48 18.98
CA ASP A 37 -1.91 14.65 19.60
C ASP A 37 -2.77 15.26 20.71
N ARG A 38 -4.09 15.36 20.49
CA ARG A 38 -5.04 15.86 21.49
C ARG A 38 -5.13 14.93 22.70
N ILE A 39 -5.25 13.62 22.51
CA ILE A 39 -5.30 12.65 23.61
C ILE A 39 -4.05 12.75 24.47
N ILE A 40 -2.88 12.83 23.84
CA ILE A 40 -1.60 12.87 24.54
C ILE A 40 -1.50 14.09 25.46
N SER A 41 -2.08 15.23 25.06
CA SER A 41 -2.11 16.44 25.89
C SER A 41 -2.90 16.30 27.20
N HIS A 42 -3.74 15.26 27.34
CA HIS A 42 -4.50 14.99 28.55
C HIS A 42 -3.82 14.00 29.51
N PHE A 43 -2.72 13.36 29.12
CA PHE A 43 -2.00 12.47 30.02
C PHE A 43 -1.19 13.27 31.05
N THR A 44 -1.47 13.04 32.33
CA THR A 44 -0.73 13.64 33.45
C THR A 44 0.65 13.01 33.65
N LEU A 45 0.81 11.75 33.24
CA LEU A 45 2.07 11.00 33.35
C LEU A 45 2.83 11.03 32.02
N ARG A 46 4.00 11.66 31.99
CA ARG A 46 4.85 11.75 30.78
C ARG A 46 5.21 10.39 30.19
N VAL A 47 5.50 9.41 31.04
CA VAL A 47 5.86 8.04 30.60
C VAL A 47 4.71 7.38 29.83
N ALA A 48 3.47 7.60 30.27
CA ALA A 48 2.29 7.04 29.57
C ALA A 48 2.07 7.72 28.21
N ALA A 49 2.25 9.04 28.16
CA ALA A 49 2.22 9.80 26.91
C ALA A 49 3.25 9.30 25.89
N ASP A 50 4.50 9.12 26.32
CA ASP A 50 5.60 8.67 25.46
C ASP A 50 5.36 7.23 24.96
N LEU A 51 4.90 6.33 25.84
CA LEU A 51 4.57 4.96 25.44
C LEU A 51 3.44 4.91 24.40
N TRP A 52 2.37 5.67 24.62
CA TRP A 52 1.24 5.74 23.70
C TRP A 52 1.65 6.30 22.33
N TRP A 53 2.54 7.30 22.32
CA TRP A 53 3.11 7.86 21.12
C TRP A 53 3.91 6.84 20.31
N ILE A 54 4.80 6.10 20.97
CA ILE A 54 5.62 5.06 20.33
C ILE A 54 4.72 3.98 19.72
N VAL A 55 3.73 3.50 20.47
CA VAL A 55 2.77 2.51 19.98
C VAL A 55 2.04 3.03 18.73
N TYR A 56 1.57 4.28 18.76
CA TYR A 56 0.92 4.90 17.60
C TYR A 56 1.85 4.96 16.38
N ILE A 57 3.12 5.38 16.54
CA ILE A 57 4.09 5.44 15.44
C ILE A 57 4.35 4.04 14.87
N ILE A 58 4.60 3.06 15.73
CA ILE A 58 4.84 1.66 15.34
C ILE A 58 3.64 1.12 14.56
N LEU A 59 2.41 1.34 15.03
CA LEU A 59 1.22 0.88 14.33
C LEU A 59 1.05 1.61 12.99
N ARG A 60 1.18 2.93 12.96
CA ARG A 60 1.00 3.73 11.73
C ARG A 60 2.01 3.37 10.65
N ASP A 61 3.29 3.27 11.01
CA ASP A 61 4.39 3.07 10.06
C ASP A 61 4.62 1.59 9.78
N GLY A 62 4.43 0.73 10.79
CA GLY A 62 4.48 -0.72 10.65
C GLY A 62 3.37 -1.24 9.75
N THR A 63 2.12 -0.77 9.92
CA THR A 63 1.02 -1.18 9.02
C THR A 63 1.27 -0.73 7.58
N LEU A 64 1.80 0.49 7.37
CA LEU A 64 2.18 0.96 6.03
C LEU A 64 3.26 0.07 5.42
N PHE A 65 4.31 -0.23 6.19
CA PHE A 65 5.43 -1.05 5.74
C PHE A 65 4.98 -2.46 5.36
N VAL A 66 4.22 -3.14 6.24
CA VAL A 66 3.72 -4.50 5.97
C VAL A 66 2.74 -4.49 4.79
N SER A 67 1.90 -3.46 4.66
CA SER A 67 1.00 -3.31 3.51
C SER A 67 1.77 -3.22 2.19
N VAL A 68 2.88 -2.46 2.16
CA VAL A 68 3.75 -2.39 0.97
C VAL A 68 4.43 -3.73 0.70
N LEU A 69 4.95 -4.40 1.73
CA LEU A 69 5.59 -5.71 1.57
C LEU A 69 4.65 -6.76 0.96
N PHE A 70 3.43 -6.88 1.48
CA PHE A 70 2.43 -7.78 0.90
C PHE A 70 1.92 -7.26 -0.44
N GLY A 71 1.86 -5.95 -0.63
CA GLY A 71 1.55 -5.31 -1.91
C GLY A 71 2.52 -5.72 -3.03
N PHE A 72 3.80 -5.96 -2.73
CA PHE A 72 4.75 -6.45 -3.74
C PHE A 72 4.40 -7.84 -4.28
N LEU A 73 3.71 -8.68 -3.51
CA LEU A 73 3.20 -9.97 -4.01
C LEU A 73 2.14 -9.76 -5.08
N ASN A 74 1.33 -8.71 -4.98
CA ASN A 74 0.35 -8.33 -6.01
C ASN A 74 0.98 -7.88 -7.33
N LEU A 75 2.29 -7.62 -7.35
CA LEU A 75 3.05 -7.22 -8.53
C LEU A 75 3.83 -8.38 -9.14
N ASN A 76 3.68 -9.60 -8.62
CA ASN A 76 4.28 -10.78 -9.20
C ASN A 76 3.40 -11.31 -10.36
N LEU A 77 3.97 -11.41 -11.56
CA LEU A 77 3.24 -11.81 -12.76
C LEU A 77 2.74 -13.27 -12.71
N ASP A 78 3.49 -14.16 -12.06
CA ASP A 78 3.10 -15.56 -11.83
C ASP A 78 1.89 -15.62 -10.88
N LEU A 79 1.97 -14.86 -9.78
CA LEU A 79 0.89 -14.77 -8.82
C LEU A 79 -0.37 -14.11 -9.42
N MET A 80 -0.20 -13.12 -10.30
CA MET A 80 -1.30 -12.49 -11.04
C MET A 80 -2.04 -13.46 -11.96
N ALA A 81 -1.37 -14.48 -12.49
CA ALA A 81 -2.01 -15.48 -13.33
C ALA A 81 -2.89 -16.44 -12.50
N ASP A 82 -2.44 -16.79 -11.30
CA ASP A 82 -3.10 -17.79 -10.44
C ASP A 82 -4.16 -17.19 -9.49
N VAL A 83 -3.97 -15.93 -9.07
CA VAL A 83 -4.75 -15.26 -8.02
C VAL A 83 -5.61 -14.15 -8.63
N LYS A 84 -6.79 -13.87 -8.07
CA LYS A 84 -7.67 -12.81 -8.58
C LYS A 84 -7.26 -11.43 -8.05
N ILE A 85 -6.43 -10.71 -8.79
CA ILE A 85 -6.00 -9.35 -8.43
C ILE A 85 -6.83 -8.31 -9.21
N GLY A 86 -7.24 -7.22 -8.54
CA GLY A 86 -8.04 -6.16 -9.12
C GLY A 86 -7.21 -5.16 -9.94
N LEU A 87 -7.12 -5.35 -11.26
CA LEU A 87 -6.35 -4.48 -12.15
C LEU A 87 -7.15 -3.23 -12.58
N PRO A 88 -6.48 -2.10 -12.88
CA PRO A 88 -5.10 -1.78 -12.53
C PRO A 88 -4.96 -1.26 -11.08
N PHE A 89 -6.06 -1.25 -10.31
CA PHE A 89 -6.17 -0.51 -9.06
C PHE A 89 -5.23 -1.00 -7.95
N VAL A 90 -5.22 -2.30 -7.64
CA VAL A 90 -4.41 -2.84 -6.53
C VAL A 90 -2.90 -2.68 -6.78
N PRO A 91 -2.38 -2.98 -7.99
CA PRO A 91 -0.99 -2.68 -8.34
C PRO A 91 -0.63 -1.19 -8.19
N LEU A 92 -1.45 -0.29 -8.74
CA LEU A 92 -1.20 1.15 -8.64
C LEU A 92 -1.34 1.68 -7.21
N GLY A 93 -2.24 1.08 -6.42
CA GLY A 93 -2.38 1.35 -4.99
C GLY A 93 -1.09 1.01 -4.24
N THR A 94 -0.51 -0.16 -4.52
CA THR A 94 0.78 -0.58 -3.97
C THR A 94 1.89 0.42 -4.32
N VAL A 95 1.95 0.88 -5.56
CA VAL A 95 2.93 1.91 -5.98
C VAL A 95 2.75 3.21 -5.20
N ALA A 96 1.51 3.66 -5.00
CA ALA A 96 1.23 4.86 -4.22
C ALA A 96 1.67 4.72 -2.74
N LEU A 97 1.43 3.55 -2.13
CA LEU A 97 1.91 3.25 -0.77
C LEU A 97 3.44 3.20 -0.69
N ALA A 98 4.10 2.60 -1.68
CA ALA A 98 5.56 2.56 -1.76
C ALA A 98 6.15 3.98 -1.92
N ALA A 99 5.50 4.86 -2.69
CA ALA A 99 5.88 6.26 -2.80
C ALA A 99 5.70 6.99 -1.45
N ALA A 100 4.61 6.74 -0.73
CA ALA A 100 4.40 7.30 0.60
C ALA A 100 5.51 6.88 1.56
N LEU A 101 5.82 5.58 1.61
CA LEU A 101 6.89 5.03 2.45
C LEU A 101 8.25 5.65 2.11
N SER A 102 8.57 5.78 0.81
CA SER A 102 9.79 6.45 0.36
C SER A 102 9.90 7.88 0.87
N ILE A 103 8.81 8.66 0.80
CA ILE A 103 8.78 10.03 1.32
C ILE A 103 9.04 10.05 2.83
N LYS A 104 8.45 9.13 3.60
CA LYS A 104 8.65 9.04 5.05
C LYS A 104 10.09 8.71 5.44
N ILE A 105 10.77 7.88 4.65
CA ILE A 105 12.18 7.53 4.90
C ILE A 105 13.10 8.75 4.78
N PHE A 106 12.85 9.63 3.80
CA PHE A 106 13.76 10.73 3.48
C PHE A 106 13.32 12.12 3.97
N ARG A 107 12.11 12.27 4.49
CA ARG A 107 11.58 13.57 4.95
C ARG A 107 10.99 13.44 6.34
N ASN A 108 11.14 14.49 7.14
CA ASN A 108 10.40 14.59 8.40
C ASN A 108 8.90 14.66 8.10
N THR A 109 8.19 13.58 8.41
CA THR A 109 6.73 13.47 8.33
C THR A 109 6.08 13.32 9.72
N GLU A 110 6.83 13.56 10.79
CA GLU A 110 6.29 13.52 12.15
C GLU A 110 5.46 14.79 12.43
N ASP A 111 5.96 15.95 12.00
CA ASP A 111 5.23 17.20 12.16
C ASP A 111 4.15 17.39 11.09
N ILE A 112 3.09 18.12 11.43
CA ILE A 112 2.03 18.53 10.49
C ILE A 112 2.61 19.56 9.52
N ASN A 113 3.30 19.07 8.49
CA ASN A 113 3.94 19.85 7.47
C ASN A 113 3.49 19.41 6.07
N LYS A 114 4.04 20.04 5.03
CA LYS A 114 3.74 19.70 3.63
C LYS A 114 4.08 18.24 3.31
N SER A 115 5.17 17.70 3.86
CA SER A 115 5.61 16.31 3.64
C SER A 115 4.63 15.31 4.25
N PHE A 116 4.16 15.57 5.47
CA PHE A 116 3.11 14.78 6.12
C PHE A 116 1.84 14.75 5.27
N ARG A 117 1.36 15.91 4.81
CA ARG A 117 0.15 15.98 3.96
C ARG A 117 0.32 15.18 2.66
N ILE A 118 1.46 15.30 1.98
CA ILE A 118 1.76 14.54 0.76
C ILE A 118 1.78 13.03 1.06
N SER A 119 2.46 12.61 2.14
CA SER A 119 2.48 11.20 2.55
C SER A 119 1.07 10.70 2.83
N THR A 120 0.26 11.46 3.57
CA THR A 120 -1.13 11.09 3.89
C THR A 120 -2.00 11.00 2.65
N TYR A 121 -1.86 11.90 1.67
CA TYR A 121 -2.59 11.80 0.41
C TYR A 121 -2.17 10.59 -0.43
N LEU A 122 -0.89 10.22 -0.43
CA LEU A 122 -0.43 9.01 -1.11
C LEU A 122 -0.94 7.73 -0.42
N VAL A 123 -0.95 7.70 0.92
CA VAL A 123 -1.55 6.59 1.67
C VAL A 123 -3.05 6.50 1.40
N MET A 124 -3.76 7.64 1.39
CA MET A 124 -5.17 7.73 1.04
C MET A 124 -5.42 7.19 -0.37
N LEU A 125 -4.64 7.63 -1.35
CA LEU A 125 -4.77 7.19 -2.74
C LEU A 125 -4.53 5.67 -2.84
N GLY A 126 -3.49 5.17 -2.18
CA GLY A 126 -3.18 3.74 -2.13
C GLY A 126 -4.32 2.91 -1.53
N ALA A 127 -4.81 3.31 -0.35
CA ALA A 127 -5.92 2.65 0.32
C ALA A 127 -7.22 2.71 -0.51
N PHE A 128 -7.50 3.84 -1.15
CA PHE A 128 -8.67 4.03 -1.98
C PHE A 128 -8.64 3.13 -3.22
N LEU A 129 -7.52 3.10 -3.94
CA LEU A 129 -7.32 2.22 -5.09
C LEU A 129 -7.42 0.74 -4.68
N ASN A 130 -6.78 0.34 -3.58
CA ASN A 130 -6.88 -1.01 -3.05
C ASN A 130 -8.31 -1.38 -2.69
N THR A 131 -9.07 -0.47 -2.07
CA THR A 131 -10.47 -0.70 -1.71
C THR A 131 -11.34 -0.87 -2.95
N ILE A 132 -11.18 -0.03 -3.96
CA ILE A 132 -11.91 -0.15 -5.23
C ILE A 132 -11.58 -1.47 -5.92
N GLY A 133 -10.30 -1.81 -6.05
CA GLY A 133 -9.87 -3.05 -6.67
C GLY A 133 -10.39 -4.28 -5.93
N TYR A 134 -10.29 -4.28 -4.61
CA TYR A 134 -10.79 -5.38 -3.78
C TYR A 134 -12.30 -5.54 -3.87
N VAL A 135 -13.06 -4.49 -3.57
CA VAL A 135 -14.52 -4.57 -3.48
C VAL A 135 -15.13 -4.77 -4.86
N LEU A 136 -14.79 -3.94 -5.85
CA LEU A 136 -15.51 -3.92 -7.12
C LEU A 136 -14.98 -4.93 -8.14
N VAL A 137 -13.68 -5.27 -8.10
CA VAL A 137 -13.05 -6.14 -9.11
C VAL A 137 -12.80 -7.54 -8.57
N MET A 138 -12.24 -7.66 -7.36
CA MET A 138 -11.86 -8.98 -6.81
C MET A 138 -13.09 -9.72 -6.25
N GLU A 139 -13.87 -9.09 -5.38
CA GLU A 139 -14.95 -9.78 -4.65
C GLU A 139 -16.33 -9.65 -5.31
N ALA A 140 -16.79 -8.43 -5.63
CA ALA A 140 -18.17 -8.21 -6.07
C ALA A 140 -18.59 -8.94 -7.36
N PRO A 141 -17.73 -9.20 -8.38
CA PRO A 141 -18.11 -10.00 -9.55
C PRO A 141 -18.21 -11.52 -9.25
N GLY A 142 -18.63 -11.89 -8.04
CA GLY A 142 -18.94 -13.25 -7.60
C GLY A 142 -20.16 -13.85 -8.30
N ASP A 143 -20.48 -15.09 -7.96
CA ASP A 143 -21.53 -15.86 -8.63
C ASP A 143 -22.92 -15.24 -8.43
N GLU A 144 -23.13 -14.54 -7.32
CA GLU A 144 -24.38 -13.85 -6.98
C GLU A 144 -24.70 -12.73 -7.96
N TYR A 145 -23.70 -11.92 -8.31
CA TYR A 145 -23.85 -10.79 -9.24
C TYR A 145 -23.65 -11.20 -10.70
N ALA A 146 -23.03 -12.36 -10.95
CA ALA A 146 -22.92 -12.96 -12.28
C ALA A 146 -24.29 -13.27 -12.91
N ILE A 147 -25.27 -13.62 -12.08
CA ILE A 147 -26.63 -13.95 -12.50
C ILE A 147 -27.32 -12.72 -13.11
N ALA A 148 -26.99 -11.52 -12.63
CA ALA A 148 -27.58 -10.28 -13.12
C ALA A 148 -27.13 -9.92 -14.55
N LYS A 149 -26.01 -10.49 -15.05
CA LYS A 149 -25.46 -10.29 -16.40
C LYS A 149 -25.47 -8.83 -16.88
N THR A 150 -25.24 -7.90 -15.96
CA THR A 150 -25.15 -6.49 -16.33
C THR A 150 -23.76 -6.22 -16.91
N THR A 151 -23.70 -5.36 -17.92
CA THR A 151 -22.44 -4.98 -18.59
C THR A 151 -21.40 -4.45 -17.61
N PHE A 152 -21.84 -3.81 -16.53
CA PHE A 152 -20.97 -3.34 -15.45
C PHE A 152 -20.20 -4.49 -14.77
N TRP A 153 -20.91 -5.54 -14.32
CA TRP A 153 -20.27 -6.67 -13.60
C TRP A 153 -19.40 -7.52 -14.51
N GLU A 154 -19.76 -7.66 -15.78
CA GLU A 154 -18.93 -8.31 -16.79
C GLU A 154 -17.63 -7.52 -17.03
N THR A 155 -17.71 -6.18 -17.08
CA THR A 155 -16.53 -5.32 -17.20
C THR A 155 -15.63 -5.46 -15.97
N MET A 156 -16.18 -5.40 -14.76
CA MET A 156 -15.40 -5.59 -13.53
C MET A 156 -14.73 -6.97 -13.49
N ARG A 157 -15.43 -8.04 -13.89
CA ARG A 157 -14.84 -9.38 -13.97
C ARG A 157 -13.68 -9.43 -14.99
N SER A 158 -13.81 -8.75 -16.12
CA SER A 158 -12.76 -8.67 -17.15
C SER A 158 -11.48 -7.97 -16.69
N TRP A 159 -11.53 -7.23 -15.58
CA TRP A 159 -10.39 -6.54 -14.99
C TRP A 159 -9.67 -7.35 -13.91
N ARG A 160 -10.09 -8.60 -13.65
CA ARG A 160 -9.34 -9.53 -12.81
C ARG A 160 -8.10 -10.04 -13.54
N SER A 161 -6.97 -10.11 -12.86
CA SER A 161 -5.70 -10.56 -13.44
C SER A 161 -5.76 -11.96 -14.04
N ASN A 162 -6.39 -12.90 -13.36
CA ASN A 162 -6.58 -14.28 -13.84
C ASN A 162 -7.54 -14.40 -15.03
N SER A 163 -8.31 -13.37 -15.33
CA SER A 163 -9.28 -13.33 -16.43
C SER A 163 -8.75 -12.57 -17.65
N ASN A 164 -7.77 -11.69 -17.46
CA ASN A 164 -7.19 -10.86 -18.52
C ASN A 164 -5.65 -10.73 -18.37
N PRO A 165 -4.89 -11.70 -18.93
CA PRO A 165 -3.43 -11.71 -18.84
C PRO A 165 -2.75 -10.53 -19.54
N GLU A 166 -3.36 -9.99 -20.61
CA GLU A 166 -2.83 -8.83 -21.33
C GLU A 166 -2.84 -7.58 -20.45
N LEU A 167 -3.97 -7.31 -19.79
CA LEU A 167 -4.10 -6.20 -18.85
C LEU A 167 -3.18 -6.39 -17.64
N ALA A 168 -3.00 -7.62 -17.17
CA ALA A 168 -2.07 -7.93 -16.09
C ALA A 168 -0.64 -7.55 -16.47
N THR A 169 -0.21 -7.92 -17.67
CA THR A 169 1.12 -7.63 -18.21
C THR A 169 1.34 -6.13 -18.39
N ILE A 170 0.37 -5.40 -18.95
CA ILE A 170 0.46 -3.94 -19.09
C ILE A 170 0.55 -3.27 -17.72
N THR A 171 -0.32 -3.67 -16.79
CA THR A 171 -0.34 -3.11 -15.43
C THR A 171 0.98 -3.38 -14.71
N PHE A 172 1.54 -4.59 -14.86
CA PHE A 172 2.84 -4.95 -14.32
C PHE A 172 3.95 -4.02 -14.84
N TYR A 173 4.05 -3.82 -16.15
CA TYR A 173 5.08 -2.94 -16.70
C TYR A 173 4.94 -1.49 -16.24
N VAL A 174 3.71 -0.97 -16.20
CA VAL A 174 3.45 0.39 -15.68
C VAL A 174 3.85 0.50 -14.22
N ALA A 175 3.42 -0.44 -13.37
CA ALA A 175 3.76 -0.45 -11.95
C ALA A 175 5.28 -0.60 -11.73
N PHE A 176 5.93 -1.45 -12.53
CA PHE A 176 7.38 -1.67 -12.47
C PHE A 176 8.17 -0.41 -12.81
N VAL A 177 7.80 0.30 -13.88
CA VAL A 177 8.45 1.57 -14.25
C VAL A 177 8.27 2.62 -13.15
N LEU A 178 7.07 2.72 -12.57
CA LEU A 178 6.81 3.65 -11.47
C LEU A 178 7.62 3.29 -10.23
N LEU A 179 7.69 2.02 -9.84
CA LEU A 179 8.52 1.58 -8.71
C LEU A 179 10.00 1.84 -8.96
N LEU A 180 10.49 1.56 -10.17
CA LEU A 180 11.88 1.84 -10.54
C LEU A 180 12.19 3.35 -10.41
N SER A 181 11.25 4.21 -10.80
CA SER A 181 11.39 5.66 -10.63
C SER A 181 11.48 6.06 -9.15
N ILE A 182 10.67 5.45 -8.28
CA ILE A 182 10.69 5.71 -6.82
C ILE A 182 12.02 5.26 -6.22
N VAL A 183 12.50 4.07 -6.57
CA VAL A 183 13.79 3.53 -6.11
C VAL A 183 14.94 4.41 -6.59
N THR A 184 14.91 4.86 -7.84
CA THR A 184 15.94 5.76 -8.39
C THR A 184 15.98 7.09 -7.65
N ILE A 185 14.82 7.71 -7.40
CA ILE A 185 14.73 8.97 -6.63
C ILE A 185 15.23 8.77 -5.21
N ALA A 186 14.85 7.66 -4.56
CA ALA A 186 15.31 7.29 -3.22
C ALA A 186 16.83 7.14 -3.16
N ALA A 187 17.43 6.42 -4.11
CA ALA A 187 18.88 6.23 -4.20
C ALA A 187 19.62 7.56 -4.41
N LEU A 188 19.14 8.42 -5.31
CA LEU A 188 19.69 9.75 -5.53
C LEU A 188 19.65 10.61 -4.25
N LYS A 189 18.53 10.56 -3.51
CA LYS A 189 18.40 11.27 -2.23
C LYS A 189 19.35 10.73 -1.17
N ALA A 190 19.47 9.42 -1.05
CA ALA A 190 20.41 8.77 -0.13
C ALA A 190 21.86 9.20 -0.41
N MET A 191 22.28 9.19 -1.68
CA MET A 191 23.63 9.63 -2.08
C MET A 191 23.88 11.11 -1.75
N CYS A 192 22.89 11.99 -1.98
CA CYS A 192 23.01 13.40 -1.64
C CYS A 192 23.16 13.63 -0.13
N ILE A 193 22.44 12.87 0.70
CA ILE A 193 22.54 12.95 2.16
C ILE A 193 23.93 12.48 2.61
N TYR A 194 24.41 11.34 2.09
CA TYR A 194 25.72 10.80 2.42
C TYR A 194 26.85 11.79 2.09
N ARG A 195 26.81 12.39 0.89
CA ARG A 195 27.78 13.39 0.46
C ARG A 195 27.80 14.65 1.33
N LYS A 196 26.64 15.05 1.89
CA LYS A 196 26.56 16.22 2.78
C LYS A 196 27.25 15.93 4.12
N VAL A 197 26.98 14.76 4.70
CA VAL A 197 27.60 14.31 5.96
C VAL A 197 29.12 14.20 5.83
N GLU A 198 29.61 13.72 4.69
CA GLU A 198 31.06 13.63 4.43
C GLU A 198 31.73 15.02 4.41
N LYS A 199 31.10 16.02 3.76
CA LYS A 199 31.63 17.40 3.73
C LYS A 199 31.68 18.07 5.10
N GLU A 200 30.71 17.80 5.97
CA GLU A 200 30.65 18.35 7.33
C GLU A 200 31.72 17.76 8.27
N LYS A 201 32.31 16.60 7.95
CA LYS A 201 33.42 16.01 8.73
C LYS A 201 34.80 16.56 8.38
N VAL A 202 34.93 17.24 7.24
CA VAL A 202 36.21 17.77 6.72
C VAL A 202 36.42 19.24 7.11
N LEU A 203 35.38 19.90 7.64
CA LEU A 203 35.39 21.26 8.20
C LEU A 203 35.51 21.22 9.72
#